data_AF-A0A4V4HSG0-F1
#
_entry.id   AF-A0A4V4HSG0-F1
#
_cell.length_a   1.000
_cell.length_b   1.000
_cell.length_c   1.000
_cell.angle_alpha   90.00
_cell.angle_beta   90.00
_cell.angle_gamma   90.00
#
_symmetry.space_group_name_H-M   'P 1'
#
loop_
_entity.id
_entity.type
_entity.pdbx_description
1 polymer ?
#
loop_
_entity_poly.entity_id
_entity_poly.type
_entity_poly.pdbx_seq_one_letter_code
_entity_poly.pdbx_strand_id
1 'polypeptide(L)'
;MTVPPNYGQGPGGQQPPGYGYGSGPDPQTPANGYGSTPDPQSGSGFGYQPGQSSGGYGGAPGPAGSGGYSYQNPYDPQSDPYSQPGAPQPPKKNLGMIGGIIIGVTVVVLGAILLVTLGLRGDEPTDDPTAAAGSESPSAEESTAPEEEESEPQAGDEVGQCLPYEPAVADDGYGDGLVLAESCDAEDAFWTITAQSYDVSDIAVDDEGYLVDNAPVYDFCGESVGAYHPGQPWTNWHYVYSSGGLDSLYCIEAIDKTNAESEGVPVTPTEGDCFDKTSEWWTVDCSSDKAVYEATGVVELDEPTDLSDEEAAEQATCGGNLYWELPDPEGRTTALLCGNEL
;
A
#
# COMPACT_ATOMS: atom_id res chain seq x y z
N MET A 1 -21.80 -9.16 8.71
CA MET A 1 -20.80 -9.02 7.64
C MET A 1 -19.93 -7.86 8.02
N THR A 2 -18.63 -8.04 7.95
CA THR A 2 -17.64 -7.08 8.46
C THR A 2 -16.60 -6.94 7.36
N VAL A 3 -16.23 -5.71 7.04
CA VAL A 3 -15.15 -5.42 6.09
C VAL A 3 -13.85 -5.42 6.89
N PRO A 4 -12.84 -6.22 6.53
CA PRO A 4 -11.53 -6.11 7.16
C PRO A 4 -10.90 -4.76 6.75
N PRO A 5 -10.04 -4.16 7.59
CA PRO A 5 -9.32 -2.96 7.21
C PRO A 5 -8.54 -3.20 5.92
N ASN A 6 -8.63 -2.25 4.98
CA ASN A 6 -7.96 -2.27 3.69
C ASN A 6 -6.46 -2.59 3.85
N TYR A 7 -6.02 -3.72 3.30
CA TYR A 7 -4.63 -4.20 3.38
C TYR A 7 -3.65 -3.42 2.51
N GLY A 8 -4.12 -2.39 1.79
CA GLY A 8 -3.25 -1.42 1.10
C GLY A 8 -2.56 -0.44 2.05
N GLN A 9 -3.07 -0.26 3.27
CA GLN A 9 -2.30 0.40 4.32
C GLN A 9 -1.29 -0.59 4.90
N GLY A 10 -0.13 -0.69 4.25
CA GLY A 10 1.03 -1.38 4.81
C GLY A 10 1.22 -0.98 6.27
N PRO A 11 1.66 -1.90 7.15
CA PRO A 11 1.73 -1.67 8.59
C PRO A 11 2.54 -0.41 8.86
N GLY A 12 1.85 0.69 9.19
CA GLY A 12 2.37 2.06 9.30
C GLY A 12 3.88 2.13 9.19
N GLY A 13 4.37 2.22 7.95
CA GLY A 13 5.79 2.26 7.64
C GLY A 13 6.44 3.26 8.58
N GLN A 14 7.44 2.80 9.32
CA GLN A 14 8.23 3.68 10.15
C GLN A 14 8.70 4.81 9.23
N GLN A 15 8.44 6.07 9.60
CA GLN A 15 9.12 7.19 8.96
C GLN A 15 10.61 6.82 8.89
N PRO A 16 11.24 6.80 7.70
CA PRO A 16 12.65 6.52 7.66
C PRO A 16 13.35 7.60 8.49
N PRO A 17 14.27 7.23 9.41
CA PRO A 17 15.19 8.19 9.97
C PRO A 17 16.00 8.77 8.80
N GLY A 18 15.71 10.02 8.44
CA GLY A 18 16.51 10.77 7.47
C GLY A 18 17.94 10.89 7.98
N TYR A 19 18.81 9.97 7.57
CA TYR A 19 20.23 9.97 7.90
C TYR A 19 20.99 10.79 6.87
N GLY A 20 21.10 12.09 7.12
CA GLY A 20 22.07 12.94 6.43
C GLY A 20 23.50 12.60 6.84
N TYR A 21 24.27 12.00 5.93
CA TYR A 21 25.72 11.88 6.09
C TYR A 21 26.38 13.28 5.98
N GLY A 22 27.06 13.71 7.05
CA GLY A 22 28.31 14.46 6.97
C GLY A 22 28.30 15.95 6.55
N SER A 23 28.14 16.83 7.54
CA SER A 23 29.01 17.99 7.84
C SER A 23 29.63 18.82 6.69
N GLY A 24 29.08 20.02 6.48
CA GLY A 24 29.78 21.18 5.90
C GLY A 24 29.93 22.30 6.94
N PRO A 25 31.09 22.96 7.07
CA PRO A 25 31.31 24.00 8.07
C PRO A 25 30.59 25.32 7.76
N ASP A 26 30.01 25.91 8.80
CA ASP A 26 29.49 27.29 8.87
C ASP A 26 30.34 28.32 8.12
N PRO A 27 29.75 29.11 7.21
CA PRO A 27 30.25 30.44 6.89
C PRO A 27 29.62 31.45 7.83
N GLN A 28 30.45 32.01 8.70
CA GLN A 28 30.16 33.17 9.53
C GLN A 28 29.52 34.31 8.71
N THR A 29 28.36 34.79 9.15
CA THR A 29 27.81 36.09 8.79
C THR A 29 28.76 37.22 9.20
N PRO A 30 28.84 38.29 8.39
CA PRO A 30 28.64 39.61 8.96
C PRO A 30 27.58 40.43 8.22
N ALA A 31 26.87 41.21 9.04
CA ALA A 31 25.81 42.12 8.68
C ALA A 31 26.29 43.40 7.97
N ASN A 32 25.32 44.01 7.27
CA ASN A 32 25.19 45.42 6.85
C ASN A 32 25.91 45.86 5.56
N GLY A 33 25.11 46.38 4.62
CA GLY A 33 25.62 47.30 3.59
C GLY A 33 24.65 47.56 2.43
N TYR A 34 23.92 48.67 2.50
CA TYR A 34 23.11 49.26 1.43
C TYR A 34 23.86 49.41 0.09
N GLY A 35 23.15 49.23 -1.03
CA GLY A 35 23.32 50.10 -2.21
C GLY A 35 23.43 49.43 -3.59
N SER A 36 22.44 49.75 -4.43
CA SER A 36 22.59 50.17 -5.84
C SER A 36 22.79 49.12 -6.95
N THR A 37 21.72 48.89 -7.72
CA THR A 37 21.71 48.63 -9.18
C THR A 37 22.34 49.81 -9.94
N PRO A 38 22.98 49.62 -11.12
CA PRO A 38 22.24 49.37 -12.39
C PRO A 38 22.93 48.48 -13.46
N ASP A 39 22.10 47.70 -14.18
CA ASP A 39 21.94 47.50 -15.66
C ASP A 39 23.16 47.42 -16.65
N PRO A 40 22.99 46.94 -17.91
CA PRO A 40 23.72 45.78 -18.41
C PRO A 40 24.59 46.09 -19.65
N GLN A 41 25.55 45.21 -19.97
CA GLN A 41 26.19 45.23 -21.30
C GLN A 41 26.39 43.83 -21.89
N SER A 42 25.62 43.63 -22.96
CA SER A 42 25.90 42.88 -24.19
C SER A 42 27.33 42.39 -24.44
N GLY A 43 27.46 41.12 -24.82
CA GLY A 43 28.69 40.58 -25.40
C GLY A 43 28.46 39.23 -26.09
N SER A 44 28.03 39.28 -27.35
CA SER A 44 27.98 38.17 -28.30
C SER A 44 29.38 37.64 -28.63
N GLY A 45 29.54 36.32 -28.72
CA GLY A 45 30.80 35.70 -29.12
C GLY A 45 30.66 34.22 -29.50
N PHE A 46 30.40 33.96 -30.79
CA PHE A 46 30.50 32.67 -31.44
C PHE A 46 31.97 32.20 -31.51
N GLY A 47 32.23 30.90 -31.32
CA GLY A 47 33.54 30.30 -31.57
C GLY A 47 33.54 28.77 -31.47
N TYR A 48 33.58 28.11 -32.62
CA TYR A 48 33.75 26.67 -32.81
C TYR A 48 35.17 26.20 -32.41
N GLN A 49 35.31 24.98 -31.86
CA GLN A 49 36.46 24.11 -32.15
C GLN A 49 36.19 22.63 -31.82
N PRO A 50 36.14 21.72 -32.81
CA PRO A 50 36.22 20.28 -32.59
C PRO A 50 37.67 19.79 -32.73
N GLY A 51 38.22 19.20 -31.66
CA GLY A 51 39.55 18.57 -31.66
C GLY A 51 39.45 17.06 -31.69
N GLN A 52 39.81 16.46 -32.82
CA GLN A 52 40.08 15.03 -33.01
C GLN A 52 41.39 14.60 -32.34
N SER A 53 41.43 13.40 -31.74
CA SER A 53 42.58 12.47 -31.78
C SER A 53 42.12 11.11 -31.22
N SER A 54 41.88 10.08 -32.03
CA SER A 54 42.83 9.15 -32.67
C SER A 54 43.56 8.20 -31.70
N GLY A 55 43.07 6.95 -31.65
CA GLY A 55 43.83 5.70 -31.84
C GLY A 55 44.95 5.31 -30.87
N GLY A 56 44.89 4.07 -30.36
CA GLY A 56 46.05 3.42 -29.74
C GLY A 56 45.80 1.99 -29.26
N TYR A 57 46.18 1.02 -30.09
CA TYR A 57 46.23 -0.43 -29.85
C TYR A 57 47.41 -0.85 -28.95
N GLY A 58 47.27 -2.01 -28.27
CA GLY A 58 48.36 -2.90 -27.81
C GLY A 58 48.51 -2.97 -26.29
N GLY A 59 48.21 -4.11 -25.62
CA GLY A 59 49.13 -5.25 -25.40
C GLY A 59 49.97 -5.00 -24.13
N ALA A 60 50.22 -5.89 -23.16
CA ALA A 60 50.19 -7.34 -23.01
C ALA A 60 50.22 -7.68 -21.48
N PRO A 61 50.11 -8.96 -21.05
CA PRO A 61 49.92 -9.34 -19.65
C PRO A 61 51.24 -9.57 -18.88
N GLY A 62 51.26 -9.18 -17.60
CA GLY A 62 52.37 -9.39 -16.66
C GLY A 62 52.02 -10.41 -15.56
N PRO A 63 52.98 -11.26 -15.11
CA PRO A 63 52.71 -12.44 -14.29
C PRO A 63 52.84 -12.23 -12.77
N ALA A 64 52.36 -13.26 -12.07
CA ALA A 64 52.36 -13.51 -10.62
C ALA A 64 53.68 -13.21 -9.88
N GLY A 65 53.53 -12.66 -8.66
CA GLY A 65 54.60 -12.48 -7.69
C GLY A 65 54.11 -12.81 -6.27
N SER A 66 54.55 -13.96 -5.78
CA SER A 66 54.41 -14.49 -4.42
C SER A 66 55.46 -13.93 -3.46
N GLY A 67 55.09 -13.73 -2.19
CA GLY A 67 56.01 -13.47 -1.06
C GLY A 67 55.55 -12.25 -0.25
N GLY A 68 55.20 -12.31 1.03
CA GLY A 68 55.68 -13.18 2.09
C GLY A 68 56.66 -12.40 2.97
N TYR A 69 56.17 -11.46 3.80
CA TYR A 69 56.97 -10.81 4.84
C TYR A 69 56.09 -10.51 6.07
N SER A 70 56.35 -11.27 7.14
CA SER A 70 55.92 -11.00 8.50
C SER A 70 56.73 -9.84 9.08
N TYR A 71 56.05 -8.79 9.53
CA TYR A 71 56.64 -7.78 10.43
C TYR A 71 55.93 -7.85 11.78
N GLN A 72 56.68 -8.26 12.80
CA GLN A 72 56.37 -8.02 14.20
C GLN A 72 56.41 -6.51 14.46
N ASN A 73 55.38 -5.96 15.07
CA ASN A 73 55.43 -4.65 15.69
C ASN A 73 54.93 -4.77 17.14
N PRO A 74 55.79 -4.54 18.14
CA PRO A 74 55.43 -4.65 19.55
C PRO A 74 55.28 -3.25 20.16
N TYR A 75 54.07 -2.73 20.30
CA TYR A 75 53.75 -1.66 21.25
C TYR A 75 52.24 -1.62 21.51
N ASP A 76 51.86 -2.04 22.71
CA ASP A 76 50.66 -1.65 23.46
C ASP A 76 51.23 -0.97 24.71
N PRO A 77 50.72 0.20 25.19
CA PRO A 77 49.45 0.22 25.92
C PRO A 77 48.66 1.54 25.80
N GLN A 78 47.34 1.51 25.61
CA GLN A 78 46.44 2.41 26.38
C GLN A 78 44.97 2.03 26.21
N SER A 79 44.42 1.48 27.29
CA SER A 79 42.99 1.30 27.53
C SER A 79 42.39 2.61 28.05
N ASP A 80 41.54 3.25 27.25
CA ASP A 80 40.63 4.30 27.73
C ASP A 80 39.17 3.79 27.64
N PRO A 81 38.40 3.81 28.75
CA PRO A 81 37.03 3.33 28.79
C PRO A 81 36.05 4.43 28.33
N TYR A 82 35.74 4.44 27.04
CA TYR A 82 34.62 5.24 26.55
C TYR A 82 33.29 4.54 26.84
N SER A 83 32.56 5.15 27.77
CA SER A 83 31.19 4.81 28.12
C SER A 83 30.28 5.22 26.96
N GLN A 84 29.74 4.23 26.27
CA GLN A 84 28.73 4.40 25.24
C GLN A 84 27.45 5.03 25.84
N PRO A 85 26.94 6.15 25.31
CA PRO A 85 25.62 6.66 25.69
C PRO A 85 24.57 5.61 25.33
N GLY A 86 23.82 5.15 26.33
CA GLY A 86 22.76 4.17 26.14
C GLY A 86 21.72 4.66 25.14
N ALA A 87 21.31 3.76 24.25
CA ALA A 87 20.21 3.98 23.33
C ALA A 87 18.96 4.47 24.09
N PRO A 88 18.23 5.47 23.57
CA PRO A 88 16.95 5.87 24.14
C PRO A 88 16.00 4.67 24.12
N GLN A 89 15.39 4.37 25.27
CA GLN A 89 14.40 3.31 25.39
C GLN A 89 13.20 3.63 24.48
N PRO A 90 12.63 2.62 23.77
CA PRO A 90 11.48 2.85 22.92
C PRO A 90 10.30 3.38 23.74
N PRO A 91 9.56 4.37 23.23
CA PRO A 91 8.37 4.89 23.90
C PRO A 91 7.34 3.77 24.06
N LYS A 92 6.81 3.61 25.27
CA LYS A 92 5.76 2.63 25.58
C LYS A 92 4.49 2.97 24.80
N LYS A 93 4.11 2.07 23.89
CA LYS A 93 2.85 2.12 23.14
C LYS A 93 1.69 1.92 24.11
N ASN A 94 0.87 2.95 24.31
CA ASN A 94 -0.36 2.85 25.11
C ASN A 94 -1.54 2.44 24.21
N LEU A 95 -1.57 1.16 23.84
CA LEU A 95 -2.68 0.51 23.11
C LEU A 95 -4.02 0.49 23.87
N GLY A 96 -4.05 0.94 25.14
CA GLY A 96 -5.23 0.87 25.99
C GLY A 96 -6.29 1.96 25.78
N MET A 97 -6.04 2.99 24.96
CA MET A 97 -6.96 4.14 24.88
C MET A 97 -7.91 4.10 23.67
N ILE A 98 -7.54 3.42 22.58
CA ILE A 98 -8.37 3.30 21.37
C ILE A 98 -9.43 2.19 21.53
N GLY A 99 -9.11 1.10 22.24
CA GLY A 99 -10.08 0.04 22.56
C GLY A 99 -11.23 0.47 23.49
N GLY A 100 -11.08 1.58 24.22
CA GLY A 100 -12.12 2.08 25.13
C GLY A 100 -13.27 2.81 24.43
N ILE A 101 -13.01 3.43 23.26
CA ILE A 101 -14.02 4.22 22.54
C ILE A 101 -14.97 3.29 21.77
N ILE A 102 -14.45 2.23 21.17
CA ILE A 102 -15.24 1.25 20.41
C ILE A 102 -16.27 0.56 21.33
N ILE A 103 -15.85 0.08 22.50
CA ILE A 103 -16.75 -0.55 23.48
C ILE A 103 -17.84 0.43 23.96
N GLY A 104 -17.49 1.71 24.15
CA GLY A 104 -18.45 2.74 24.56
C GLY A 104 -19.57 2.96 23.53
N VAL A 105 -19.21 3.01 22.23
CA VAL A 105 -20.18 3.21 21.15
C VAL A 105 -21.05 1.97 20.97
N THR A 106 -20.49 0.76 21.05
CA THR A 106 -21.27 -0.49 20.92
C THR A 106 -22.33 -0.62 22.02
N VAL A 107 -22.00 -0.27 23.27
CA VAL A 107 -22.97 -0.33 24.38
C VAL A 107 -24.09 0.70 24.23
N VAL A 108 -23.79 1.89 23.69
CA VAL A 108 -24.82 2.93 23.45
C VAL A 108 -25.75 2.51 22.31
N VAL A 109 -25.22 1.95 21.22
CA VAL A 109 -26.03 1.48 20.08
C VAL A 109 -26.91 0.29 20.48
N LEU A 110 -26.36 -0.71 21.18
CA LEU A 110 -27.13 -1.85 21.68
C LEU A 110 -28.19 -1.41 22.71
N GLY A 111 -27.87 -0.45 23.58
CA GLY A 111 -28.83 0.13 24.52
C GLY A 111 -29.98 0.86 23.83
N ALA A 112 -29.69 1.60 22.74
CA ALA A 112 -30.71 2.29 21.96
C ALA A 112 -31.65 1.32 21.22
N ILE A 113 -31.10 0.26 20.62
CA ILE A 113 -31.89 -0.80 19.95
C ILE A 113 -32.79 -1.53 20.95
N LEU A 114 -32.29 -1.82 22.15
CA LEU A 114 -33.08 -2.48 23.20
C LEU A 114 -34.21 -1.59 23.73
N LEU A 115 -33.97 -0.27 23.83
CA LEU A 115 -35.02 0.70 24.22
C LEU A 115 -36.11 0.84 23.14
N VAL A 116 -35.75 0.82 21.85
CA VAL A 116 -36.72 0.89 20.74
C VAL A 116 -37.57 -0.38 20.67
N THR A 117 -36.96 -1.56 20.82
CA THR A 117 -37.68 -2.85 20.76
C THR A 117 -38.59 -3.09 21.97
N LEU A 118 -38.23 -2.59 23.15
CA LEU A 118 -39.09 -2.63 24.34
C LEU A 118 -40.17 -1.53 24.33
N GLY A 119 -39.90 -0.38 23.71
CA GLY A 119 -40.86 0.73 23.57
C GLY A 119 -41.95 0.50 22.53
N LEU A 120 -41.70 -0.36 21.53
CA LEU A 120 -42.65 -0.69 20.45
C LEU A 120 -43.57 -1.90 20.76
N ARG A 121 -43.51 -2.47 21.98
CA ARG A 121 -44.36 -3.61 22.40
C ARG A 121 -45.58 -3.20 23.27
N GLY A 122 -46.02 -1.95 23.22
CA GLY A 122 -47.23 -1.49 23.92
C GLY A 122 -48.50 -1.57 23.07
N ASP A 123 -49.47 -2.36 23.57
CA ASP A 123 -50.93 -2.43 23.25
C ASP A 123 -51.33 -2.91 21.83
N GLU A 124 -52.21 -3.86 21.54
CA GLU A 124 -53.18 -4.82 22.16
C GLU A 124 -53.90 -5.48 20.92
N PRO A 125 -54.88 -6.41 20.98
CA PRO A 125 -55.26 -7.45 21.94
C PRO A 125 -55.53 -8.85 21.31
N THR A 126 -55.77 -9.79 22.21
CA THR A 126 -56.32 -11.15 22.09
C THR A 126 -57.61 -11.26 21.24
N ASP A 127 -57.69 -12.29 20.38
CA ASP A 127 -58.93 -13.01 20.09
C ASP A 127 -58.64 -14.43 19.58
N ASP A 128 -59.25 -15.41 20.25
CA ASP A 128 -59.35 -16.85 19.94
C ASP A 128 -60.76 -17.26 20.42
N PRO A 129 -61.43 -18.35 19.99
CA PRO A 129 -61.15 -19.30 18.92
C PRO A 129 -62.38 -19.59 18.02
N THR A 130 -62.24 -20.28 16.89
CA THR A 130 -63.36 -21.05 16.29
C THR A 130 -62.86 -22.32 15.60
N ALA A 131 -63.35 -23.45 16.11
CA ALA A 131 -63.16 -24.80 15.62
C ALA A 131 -63.93 -25.06 14.31
N ALA A 132 -63.39 -25.90 13.42
CA ALA A 132 -63.98 -27.20 13.08
C ALA A 132 -63.28 -27.91 11.91
N ALA A 133 -63.18 -29.23 12.07
CA ALA A 133 -63.23 -30.28 11.07
C ALA A 133 -61.98 -30.56 10.20
N GLY A 134 -61.29 -31.64 10.57
CA GLY A 134 -60.48 -32.42 9.64
C GLY A 134 -61.34 -33.19 8.62
N SER A 135 -60.77 -33.40 7.45
CA SER A 135 -61.13 -34.47 6.52
C SER A 135 -59.94 -34.79 5.65
N GLU A 136 -59.78 -36.08 5.43
CA GLU A 136 -58.63 -36.77 4.85
C GLU A 136 -58.52 -36.60 3.32
N SER A 137 -57.31 -36.90 2.83
CA SER A 137 -56.78 -36.98 1.45
C SER A 137 -57.70 -37.65 0.40
N PRO A 138 -57.50 -37.43 -0.93
CA PRO A 138 -56.40 -38.11 -1.65
C PRO A 138 -55.70 -37.30 -2.78
N SER A 139 -54.40 -37.57 -2.92
CA SER A 139 -53.62 -37.97 -4.13
C SER A 139 -53.90 -37.38 -5.53
N ALA A 140 -52.77 -37.12 -6.24
CA ALA A 140 -52.56 -36.87 -7.68
C ALA A 140 -52.76 -35.39 -8.13
N GLU A 141 -51.90 -34.75 -8.93
CA GLU A 141 -51.02 -35.23 -10.00
C GLU A 141 -49.69 -34.44 -10.06
N GLU A 142 -48.66 -35.16 -10.50
CA GLU A 142 -47.32 -34.72 -10.87
C GLU A 142 -47.41 -33.79 -12.09
N SER A 143 -47.10 -32.51 -11.90
CA SER A 143 -46.88 -31.54 -12.97
C SER A 143 -45.43 -31.09 -12.88
N THR A 144 -44.57 -31.79 -13.62
CA THR A 144 -43.16 -31.43 -13.84
C THR A 144 -43.12 -30.07 -14.53
N ALA A 145 -43.02 -29.00 -13.75
CA ALA A 145 -42.55 -27.72 -14.24
C ALA A 145 -41.09 -27.92 -14.70
N PRO A 146 -40.67 -27.31 -15.82
CA PRO A 146 -39.26 -27.32 -16.18
C PRO A 146 -38.50 -26.65 -15.03
N GLU A 147 -37.52 -27.36 -14.48
CA GLU A 147 -36.47 -26.78 -13.65
C GLU A 147 -35.91 -25.59 -14.44
N GLU A 148 -36.24 -24.38 -13.99
CA GLU A 148 -35.38 -23.24 -14.26
C GLU A 148 -34.05 -23.63 -13.62
N GLU A 149 -33.08 -24.04 -14.44
CA GLU A 149 -31.69 -24.00 -14.02
C GLU A 149 -31.45 -22.54 -13.67
N GLU A 150 -31.56 -22.25 -12.38
CA GLU A 150 -31.13 -21.03 -11.73
C GLU A 150 -29.67 -20.90 -12.14
N SER A 151 -29.44 -20.08 -13.17
CA SER A 151 -28.12 -19.78 -13.67
C SER A 151 -27.34 -19.27 -12.47
N GLU A 152 -26.37 -20.06 -11.99
CA GLU A 152 -25.40 -19.58 -11.01
C GLU A 152 -24.93 -18.19 -11.48
N PRO A 153 -24.96 -17.17 -10.62
CA PRO A 153 -24.48 -15.84 -10.98
C PRO A 153 -23.10 -16.02 -11.60
N GLN A 154 -22.96 -15.68 -12.87
CA GLN A 154 -21.72 -15.91 -13.58
C GLN A 154 -20.68 -15.03 -12.92
N ALA A 155 -19.67 -15.64 -12.28
CA ALA A 155 -18.45 -14.94 -11.91
C ALA A 155 -17.97 -14.15 -13.14
N GLY A 156 -17.99 -12.82 -13.07
CA GLY A 156 -17.60 -11.96 -14.19
C GLY A 156 -18.50 -10.76 -14.51
N ASP A 157 -19.70 -10.63 -13.93
CA ASP A 157 -20.56 -9.47 -14.23
C ASP A 157 -19.99 -8.14 -13.70
N GLU A 158 -19.11 -8.20 -12.70
CA GLU A 158 -18.50 -7.02 -12.07
C GLU A 158 -17.07 -6.73 -12.57
N VAL A 159 -16.46 -7.62 -13.36
CA VAL A 159 -15.13 -7.36 -13.94
C VAL A 159 -15.20 -6.18 -14.90
N GLY A 160 -14.32 -5.20 -14.70
CA GLY A 160 -14.31 -3.92 -15.40
C GLY A 160 -15.23 -2.85 -14.79
N GLN A 161 -16.01 -3.18 -13.75
CA GLN A 161 -16.69 -2.18 -12.93
C GLN A 161 -15.67 -1.52 -11.98
N CYS A 162 -16.04 -0.35 -11.47
CA CYS A 162 -15.16 0.42 -10.61
C CYS A 162 -15.69 0.54 -9.17
N LEU A 163 -14.78 0.66 -8.22
CA LEU A 163 -15.03 0.73 -6.79
C LEU A 163 -14.50 2.05 -6.22
N PRO A 164 -15.07 2.54 -5.11
CA PRO A 164 -14.51 3.66 -4.37
C PRO A 164 -13.17 3.32 -3.70
N TYR A 165 -12.41 4.34 -3.25
CA TYR A 165 -11.11 4.16 -2.60
C TYR A 165 -11.15 3.13 -1.45
N GLU A 166 -12.20 3.18 -0.64
CA GLU A 166 -12.53 2.19 0.39
C GLU A 166 -13.76 1.38 -0.07
N PRO A 167 -13.57 0.20 -0.69
CA PRO A 167 -14.70 -0.65 -1.08
C PRO A 167 -15.54 -1.04 0.14
N ALA A 168 -16.85 -0.89 0.02
CA ALA A 168 -17.80 -1.29 1.06
C ALA A 168 -18.61 -2.50 0.60
N VAL A 169 -19.11 -3.30 1.55
CA VAL A 169 -20.09 -4.37 1.26
C VAL A 169 -21.46 -3.73 1.05
N ALA A 170 -22.19 -4.15 0.01
CA ALA A 170 -23.52 -3.62 -0.28
C ALA A 170 -24.54 -3.93 0.84
N ASP A 171 -25.29 -2.92 1.28
CA ASP A 171 -26.24 -3.01 2.41
C ASP A 171 -27.47 -3.88 2.11
N ASP A 172 -27.82 -4.05 0.83
CA ASP A 172 -29.02 -4.74 0.36
C ASP A 172 -28.80 -6.22 0.00
N GLY A 173 -27.54 -6.68 -0.07
CA GLY A 173 -27.18 -8.03 -0.46
C GLY A 173 -26.67 -8.87 0.70
N TYR A 174 -27.45 -9.87 1.12
CA TYR A 174 -26.87 -11.03 1.80
C TYR A 174 -26.02 -11.80 0.77
N GLY A 175 -24.76 -11.40 0.55
CA GLY A 175 -23.83 -12.09 -0.34
C GLY A 175 -23.63 -11.49 -1.75
N ASP A 176 -24.19 -10.32 -2.07
CA ASP A 176 -24.19 -9.80 -3.45
C ASP A 176 -23.01 -8.86 -3.80
N GLY A 177 -21.92 -8.89 -3.02
CA GLY A 177 -20.65 -8.25 -3.41
C GLY A 177 -20.41 -6.84 -2.86
N LEU A 178 -19.72 -6.01 -3.66
CA LEU A 178 -19.20 -4.69 -3.24
C LEU A 178 -20.05 -3.53 -3.78
N VAL A 179 -20.04 -2.41 -3.06
CA VAL A 179 -20.64 -1.15 -3.54
C VAL A 179 -19.81 -0.62 -4.70
N LEU A 180 -20.37 -0.70 -5.91
CA LEU A 180 -19.77 -0.17 -7.14
C LEU A 180 -19.94 1.35 -7.23
N ALA A 181 -18.96 2.03 -7.81
CA ALA A 181 -19.09 3.41 -8.26
C ALA A 181 -20.07 3.51 -9.43
N GLU A 182 -20.70 4.68 -9.65
CA GLU A 182 -21.67 4.87 -10.74
C GLU A 182 -21.05 4.61 -12.12
N SER A 183 -19.78 4.96 -12.28
CA SER A 183 -18.96 4.68 -13.46
C SER A 183 -17.49 4.81 -13.12
N CYS A 184 -16.60 4.25 -13.92
CA CYS A 184 -15.15 4.43 -13.77
C CYS A 184 -14.67 5.88 -13.97
N ASP A 185 -15.49 6.73 -14.59
CA ASP A 185 -15.20 8.16 -14.75
C ASP A 185 -15.66 9.00 -13.54
N ALA A 186 -16.44 8.42 -12.61
CA ALA A 186 -16.98 9.11 -11.45
C ALA A 186 -15.87 9.69 -10.56
N GLU A 187 -16.19 10.71 -9.78
CA GLU A 187 -15.21 11.39 -8.90
C GLU A 187 -14.75 10.49 -7.76
N ASP A 188 -15.59 9.57 -7.32
CA ASP A 188 -15.34 8.60 -6.26
C ASP A 188 -14.74 7.28 -6.76
N ALA A 189 -14.74 7.02 -8.08
CA ALA A 189 -14.13 5.82 -8.64
C ALA A 189 -12.61 5.84 -8.47
N PHE A 190 -12.07 4.78 -7.88
CA PHE A 190 -10.65 4.65 -7.58
C PHE A 190 -10.05 3.33 -8.05
N TRP A 191 -10.75 2.20 -7.86
CA TRP A 191 -10.28 0.90 -8.31
C TRP A 191 -11.10 0.39 -9.49
N THR A 192 -10.51 -0.44 -10.33
CA THR A 192 -11.18 -1.29 -11.34
C THR A 192 -11.09 -2.74 -10.91
N ILE A 193 -12.18 -3.50 -10.99
CA ILE A 193 -12.17 -4.95 -10.75
C ILE A 193 -11.54 -5.65 -11.96
N THR A 194 -10.40 -6.30 -11.77
CA THR A 194 -9.65 -6.99 -12.85
C THR A 194 -9.94 -8.49 -12.90
N ALA A 195 -10.31 -9.09 -11.77
CA ALA A 195 -10.77 -10.48 -11.68
C ALA A 195 -11.68 -10.67 -10.46
N GLN A 196 -12.55 -11.69 -10.51
CA GLN A 196 -13.52 -12.00 -9.47
C GLN A 196 -13.82 -13.50 -9.39
N SER A 197 -13.97 -14.03 -8.18
CA SER A 197 -14.49 -15.38 -7.93
C SER A 197 -15.48 -15.42 -6.77
N TYR A 198 -16.55 -16.18 -6.94
CA TYR A 198 -17.48 -16.60 -5.88
C TYR A 198 -17.22 -18.04 -5.41
N ASP A 199 -16.43 -18.81 -6.17
CA ASP A 199 -16.01 -20.17 -5.80
C ASP A 199 -14.77 -20.10 -4.90
N VAL A 200 -14.98 -19.54 -3.70
CA VAL A 200 -13.92 -19.25 -2.71
C VAL A 200 -14.31 -19.63 -1.28
N SER A 201 -15.44 -20.34 -1.11
CA SER A 201 -16.01 -20.68 0.20
C SER A 201 -15.13 -21.57 1.07
N ASP A 202 -14.11 -22.21 0.50
CA ASP A 202 -13.11 -23.02 1.20
C ASP A 202 -11.93 -22.19 1.73
N ILE A 203 -11.79 -20.94 1.31
CA ILE A 203 -10.78 -20.01 1.84
C ILE A 203 -11.23 -19.52 3.22
N ALA A 204 -10.47 -19.90 4.25
CA ALA A 204 -10.82 -19.64 5.65
C ALA A 204 -10.46 -18.22 6.09
N VAL A 205 -11.36 -17.62 6.88
CA VAL A 205 -11.10 -16.38 7.64
C VAL A 205 -11.16 -16.64 9.14
N ASP A 206 -10.38 -15.89 9.90
CA ASP A 206 -10.38 -15.94 11.37
C ASP A 206 -11.58 -15.20 11.98
N ASP A 207 -11.64 -15.15 13.32
CA ASP A 207 -12.73 -14.51 14.05
C ASP A 207 -12.73 -12.98 13.98
N GLU A 208 -11.63 -12.38 13.50
CA GLU A 208 -11.53 -10.95 13.25
C GLU A 208 -11.76 -10.60 11.76
N GLY A 209 -11.88 -11.62 10.90
CA GLY A 209 -12.16 -11.47 9.47
C GLY A 209 -10.92 -11.43 8.58
N TYR A 210 -9.74 -11.74 9.11
CA TYR A 210 -8.52 -11.83 8.34
C TYR A 210 -8.42 -13.20 7.68
N LEU A 211 -7.81 -13.26 6.50
CA LEU A 211 -7.48 -14.53 5.86
C LEU A 211 -6.50 -15.30 6.76
N VAL A 212 -6.77 -16.58 6.97
CA VAL A 212 -5.84 -17.46 7.70
C VAL A 212 -4.59 -17.75 6.84
N ASP A 213 -4.76 -17.74 5.52
CA ASP A 213 -3.72 -17.95 4.52
C ASP A 213 -4.00 -17.07 3.28
N ASN A 214 -3.00 -16.31 2.84
CA ASN A 214 -3.09 -15.46 1.65
C ASN A 214 -2.75 -16.20 0.34
N ALA A 215 -2.20 -17.42 0.41
CA ALA A 215 -1.82 -18.17 -0.79
C ALA A 215 -2.94 -18.32 -1.83
N PRO A 216 -4.21 -18.59 -1.45
CA PRO A 216 -5.32 -18.65 -2.41
C PRO A 216 -5.58 -17.32 -3.13
N VAL A 217 -5.32 -16.19 -2.46
CA VAL A 217 -5.44 -14.87 -3.09
C VAL A 217 -4.33 -14.66 -4.11
N TYR A 218 -3.09 -15.02 -3.78
CA TYR A 218 -1.97 -14.93 -4.72
C TYR A 218 -2.14 -15.86 -5.92
N ASP A 219 -2.67 -17.06 -5.71
CA ASP A 219 -2.99 -18.00 -6.79
C ASP A 219 -4.06 -17.44 -7.75
N PHE A 220 -5.03 -16.66 -7.22
CA PHE A 220 -6.14 -16.11 -7.99
C PHE A 220 -5.81 -14.76 -8.65
N CYS A 221 -5.24 -13.82 -7.89
CA CYS A 221 -4.94 -12.45 -8.31
C CYS A 221 -3.53 -12.24 -8.86
N GLY A 222 -2.64 -13.23 -8.70
CA GLY A 222 -1.22 -13.13 -9.04
C GLY A 222 -0.36 -12.78 -7.82
N GLU A 223 0.89 -13.27 -7.83
CA GLU A 223 1.86 -13.11 -6.72
C GLU A 223 2.24 -11.64 -6.45
N SER A 224 2.03 -10.75 -7.41
CA SER A 224 2.33 -9.31 -7.32
C SER A 224 1.20 -8.48 -6.70
N VAL A 225 0.04 -9.05 -6.41
CA VAL A 225 -1.11 -8.26 -5.92
C VAL A 225 -0.78 -7.64 -4.55
N GLY A 226 -1.02 -6.34 -4.40
CA GLY A 226 -0.72 -5.59 -3.17
C GLY A 226 0.75 -5.17 -3.02
N ALA A 227 1.65 -5.60 -3.92
CA ALA A 227 3.02 -5.12 -3.96
C ALA A 227 3.12 -3.81 -4.76
N TYR A 228 4.01 -2.91 -4.33
CA TYR A 228 4.28 -1.67 -5.02
C TYR A 228 5.34 -1.88 -6.11
N HIS A 229 4.89 -1.93 -7.37
CA HIS A 229 5.76 -2.06 -8.53
C HIS A 229 6.03 -0.69 -9.17
N PRO A 230 7.30 -0.26 -9.28
CA PRO A 230 7.65 1.05 -9.84
C PRO A 230 7.05 1.30 -11.23
N GLY A 231 6.39 2.44 -11.40
CA GLY A 231 5.75 2.86 -12.63
C GLY A 231 4.46 2.11 -12.97
N GLN A 232 3.96 1.27 -12.08
CA GLN A 232 2.69 0.55 -12.26
C GLN A 232 1.59 1.12 -11.36
N PRO A 233 0.32 1.06 -11.81
CA PRO A 233 -0.81 1.32 -10.94
C PRO A 233 -0.78 0.39 -9.73
N TRP A 234 -1.27 0.86 -8.59
CA TRP A 234 -1.38 0.01 -7.42
C TRP A 234 -2.35 -1.15 -7.71
N THR A 235 -1.99 -2.33 -7.26
CA THR A 235 -2.87 -3.50 -7.29
C THR A 235 -3.22 -3.88 -5.86
N ASN A 236 -4.38 -4.45 -5.64
CA ASN A 236 -4.81 -4.94 -4.34
C ASN A 236 -5.86 -6.04 -4.53
N TRP A 237 -6.33 -6.62 -3.43
CA TRP A 237 -7.48 -7.50 -3.40
C TRP A 237 -8.49 -7.01 -2.37
N HIS A 238 -9.73 -7.42 -2.56
CA HIS A 238 -10.79 -7.24 -1.59
C HIS A 238 -11.63 -8.52 -1.52
N TYR A 239 -12.29 -8.75 -0.39
CA TYR A 239 -13.16 -9.92 -0.24
C TYR A 239 -14.38 -9.61 0.62
N VAL A 240 -15.42 -10.40 0.42
CA VAL A 240 -16.60 -10.47 1.30
C VAL A 240 -16.56 -11.85 1.96
N TYR A 241 -16.91 -11.92 3.24
CA TYR A 241 -16.87 -13.18 3.99
C TYR A 241 -18.07 -13.35 4.92
N SER A 242 -18.42 -14.61 5.13
CA SER A 242 -19.44 -15.03 6.09
C SER A 242 -19.10 -16.40 6.67
N SER A 243 -19.61 -16.69 7.87
CA SER A 243 -19.55 -18.04 8.45
C SER A 243 -18.14 -18.67 8.57
N GLY A 244 -17.08 -17.86 8.58
CA GLY A 244 -15.68 -18.32 8.67
C GLY A 244 -15.01 -18.65 7.33
N GLY A 245 -15.65 -18.35 6.19
CA GLY A 245 -15.06 -18.45 4.85
C GLY A 245 -15.39 -17.26 3.95
N LEU A 246 -14.73 -17.17 2.79
CA LEU A 246 -15.02 -16.13 1.81
C LEU A 246 -16.32 -16.42 1.06
N ASP A 247 -17.12 -15.38 0.84
CA ASP A 247 -18.27 -15.40 -0.07
C ASP A 247 -17.85 -14.96 -1.48
N SER A 248 -16.91 -14.00 -1.58
CA SER A 248 -16.36 -13.54 -2.85
C SER A 248 -14.96 -12.92 -2.68
N LEU A 249 -14.14 -13.05 -3.72
CA LEU A 249 -12.79 -12.49 -3.83
C LEU A 249 -12.68 -11.64 -5.11
N TYR A 250 -12.09 -10.45 -4.97
CA TYR A 250 -11.91 -9.45 -6.03
C TYR A 250 -10.45 -9.09 -6.13
N CYS A 251 -9.90 -9.12 -7.33
CA CYS A 251 -8.61 -8.52 -7.66
C CYS A 251 -8.88 -7.14 -8.24
N ILE A 252 -8.19 -6.12 -7.75
CA ILE A 252 -8.47 -4.73 -8.07
C ILE A 252 -7.19 -3.99 -8.45
N GLU A 253 -7.31 -3.08 -9.41
CA GLU A 253 -6.21 -2.23 -9.89
C GLU A 253 -6.63 -0.76 -9.81
N ALA A 254 -5.76 0.10 -9.32
CA ALA A 254 -6.07 1.51 -9.18
C ALA A 254 -6.19 2.17 -10.56
N ILE A 255 -7.16 3.06 -10.70
CA ILE A 255 -7.38 3.83 -11.92
C ILE A 255 -6.28 4.88 -12.01
N ASP A 256 -5.64 4.99 -13.18
CA ASP A 256 -4.66 6.03 -13.51
C ASP A 256 -5.34 7.40 -13.63
N LYS A 257 -5.77 7.93 -12.48
CA LYS A 257 -6.49 9.18 -12.32
C LYS A 257 -6.08 9.84 -11.02
N THR A 258 -5.93 11.16 -11.07
CA THR A 258 -5.66 11.96 -9.88
C THR A 258 -6.82 11.84 -8.89
N ASN A 259 -6.51 11.43 -7.66
CA ASN A 259 -7.49 11.41 -6.57
C ASN A 259 -7.68 12.84 -6.04
N ALA A 260 -8.92 13.26 -5.83
CA ALA A 260 -9.26 14.62 -5.41
C ALA A 260 -8.70 15.00 -4.03
N GLU A 261 -8.45 14.02 -3.16
CA GLU A 261 -7.93 14.23 -1.81
C GLU A 261 -6.40 14.27 -1.77
N SER A 262 -5.74 13.31 -2.44
CA SER A 262 -4.27 13.24 -2.47
C SER A 262 -3.66 14.21 -3.50
N GLU A 263 -4.40 14.58 -4.55
CA GLU A 263 -3.89 15.19 -5.80
C GLU A 263 -2.79 14.36 -6.49
N GLY A 264 -2.59 13.12 -6.05
CA GLY A 264 -1.68 12.16 -6.64
C GLY A 264 -2.42 11.14 -7.50
N VAL A 265 -1.67 10.51 -8.39
CA VAL A 265 -2.09 9.32 -9.15
C VAL A 265 -1.62 8.09 -8.37
N PRO A 266 -2.47 7.05 -8.20
CA PRO A 266 -2.12 5.83 -7.46
C PRO A 266 -1.23 4.90 -8.31
N VAL A 267 -0.08 5.43 -8.71
CA VAL A 267 0.98 4.77 -9.45
C VAL A 267 2.23 4.90 -8.59
N THR A 268 2.92 3.78 -8.35
CA THR A 268 4.17 3.80 -7.58
C THR A 268 5.24 4.58 -8.36
N PRO A 269 5.93 5.56 -7.75
CA PRO A 269 6.90 6.38 -8.47
C PRO A 269 8.04 5.55 -9.09
N THR A 270 8.49 5.94 -10.28
CA THR A 270 9.70 5.42 -10.93
C THR A 270 10.64 6.55 -11.36
N GLU A 271 11.74 6.24 -12.06
CA GLU A 271 12.74 7.22 -12.47
C GLU A 271 12.13 8.45 -13.19
N GLY A 272 12.35 9.63 -12.62
CA GLY A 272 11.86 10.92 -13.11
C GLY A 272 10.53 11.37 -12.52
N ASP A 273 9.82 10.51 -11.79
CA ASP A 273 8.56 10.86 -11.14
C ASP A 273 8.80 11.62 -9.83
N CYS A 274 7.85 12.49 -9.50
CA CYS A 274 7.84 13.16 -8.21
C CYS A 274 6.79 12.54 -7.28
N PHE A 275 7.08 12.57 -5.99
CA PHE A 275 6.17 12.05 -4.96
C PHE A 275 6.22 12.93 -3.71
N ASP A 276 5.18 12.81 -2.89
CA ASP A 276 5.05 13.59 -1.68
C ASP A 276 5.74 12.91 -0.49
N LYS A 277 5.53 13.46 0.71
CA LYS A 277 6.11 12.95 1.96
C LYS A 277 5.18 12.00 2.73
N THR A 278 4.07 11.60 2.13
CA THR A 278 3.15 10.66 2.77
C THR A 278 3.77 9.27 2.79
N SER A 279 3.17 8.37 3.57
CA SER A 279 3.58 6.96 3.60
C SER A 279 3.01 6.16 2.43
N GLU A 280 2.19 6.77 1.59
CA GLU A 280 1.59 6.15 0.41
C GLU A 280 2.39 6.54 -0.82
N TRP A 281 2.56 5.62 -1.76
CA TRP A 281 3.43 5.79 -2.92
C TRP A 281 2.70 6.50 -4.06
N TRP A 282 2.18 7.70 -3.80
CA TRP A 282 1.51 8.50 -4.82
C TRP A 282 2.52 9.15 -5.75
N THR A 283 2.27 9.06 -7.06
CA THR A 283 2.97 9.90 -8.03
C THR A 283 2.23 11.23 -8.15
N VAL A 284 2.96 12.34 -8.05
CA VAL A 284 2.42 13.71 -8.17
C VAL A 284 3.11 14.47 -9.30
N ASP A 285 2.45 15.49 -9.83
CA ASP A 285 3.06 16.39 -10.80
C ASP A 285 4.27 17.11 -10.15
N CYS A 286 5.45 17.05 -10.77
CA CYS A 286 6.67 17.67 -10.24
C CYS A 286 6.61 19.19 -10.06
N SER A 287 5.63 19.87 -10.67
CA SER A 287 5.38 21.30 -10.47
C SER A 287 4.37 21.60 -9.36
N SER A 288 3.76 20.57 -8.77
CA SER A 288 2.87 20.68 -7.61
C SER A 288 3.65 21.09 -6.36
N ASP A 289 3.02 21.85 -5.46
CA ASP A 289 3.57 22.15 -4.14
C ASP A 289 3.60 20.93 -3.20
N LYS A 290 2.95 19.82 -3.60
CA LYS A 290 3.05 18.52 -2.93
C LYS A 290 4.29 17.71 -3.34
N ALA A 291 4.93 18.04 -4.46
CA ALA A 291 6.15 17.36 -4.89
C ALA A 291 7.28 17.70 -3.92
N VAL A 292 7.68 16.73 -3.09
CA VAL A 292 8.78 16.88 -2.12
C VAL A 292 10.04 16.18 -2.61
N TYR A 293 9.87 15.04 -3.27
CA TYR A 293 10.97 14.23 -3.76
C TYR A 293 10.85 13.97 -5.26
N GLU A 294 11.99 13.80 -5.92
CA GLU A 294 12.11 13.30 -7.30
C GLU A 294 12.86 11.97 -7.28
N ALA A 295 12.25 10.94 -7.85
CA ALA A 295 12.86 9.64 -8.01
C ALA A 295 13.96 9.69 -9.08
N THR A 296 15.18 9.31 -8.69
CA THR A 296 16.36 9.30 -9.58
C THR A 296 16.62 7.95 -10.23
N GLY A 297 15.97 6.88 -9.74
CA GLY A 297 16.15 5.54 -10.24
C GLY A 297 15.54 4.50 -9.30
N VAL A 298 15.50 3.26 -9.76
CA VAL A 298 14.95 2.13 -9.02
C VAL A 298 15.89 0.93 -9.11
N VAL A 299 16.00 0.16 -8.03
CA VAL A 299 16.57 -1.19 -8.04
C VAL A 299 15.44 -2.16 -7.73
N GLU A 300 14.97 -2.87 -8.76
CA GLU A 300 14.01 -3.98 -8.58
C GLU A 300 14.75 -5.22 -8.07
N LEU A 301 14.14 -5.93 -7.12
CA LEU A 301 14.66 -7.20 -6.63
C LEU A 301 14.00 -8.34 -7.39
N ASP A 302 14.79 -9.36 -7.74
CA ASP A 302 14.28 -10.54 -8.47
C ASP A 302 13.20 -11.30 -7.67
N GLU A 303 13.33 -11.29 -6.33
CA GLU A 303 12.38 -11.90 -5.39
C GLU A 303 12.20 -10.96 -4.18
N PRO A 304 11.00 -10.85 -3.60
CA PRO A 304 10.79 -10.07 -2.38
C PRO A 304 11.62 -10.61 -1.22
N THR A 305 12.35 -9.75 -0.53
CA THR A 305 13.26 -10.15 0.56
C THR A 305 13.22 -9.18 1.74
N ASP A 306 13.37 -9.72 2.94
CA ASP A 306 13.62 -8.89 4.14
C ASP A 306 15.04 -8.33 4.06
N LEU A 307 15.17 -7.01 4.01
CA LEU A 307 16.44 -6.31 4.09
C LEU A 307 16.56 -5.60 5.43
N SER A 308 17.76 -5.62 6.00
CA SER A 308 18.11 -4.63 7.03
C SER A 308 18.39 -3.27 6.39
N ASP A 309 18.27 -2.19 7.16
CA ASP A 309 18.61 -0.83 6.72
C ASP A 309 20.03 -0.73 6.09
N GLU A 310 21.00 -1.50 6.60
CA GLU A 310 22.37 -1.55 6.07
C GLU A 310 22.41 -2.24 4.69
N GLU A 311 21.73 -3.37 4.55
CA GLU A 311 21.65 -4.10 3.27
C GLU A 311 20.86 -3.33 2.21
N ALA A 312 19.76 -2.67 2.60
CA ALA A 312 18.98 -1.82 1.71
C ALA A 312 19.81 -0.62 1.22
N ALA A 313 20.55 0.04 2.12
CA ALA A 313 21.45 1.13 1.75
C ALA A 313 22.59 0.68 0.80
N GLU A 314 23.16 -0.50 1.01
CA GLU A 314 24.19 -1.06 0.12
C GLU A 314 23.65 -1.41 -1.27
N GLN A 315 22.39 -1.86 -1.35
CA GLN A 315 21.74 -2.25 -2.60
C GLN A 315 21.14 -1.06 -3.38
N ALA A 316 20.83 0.05 -2.71
CA ALA A 316 20.29 1.28 -3.29
C ALA A 316 21.32 2.01 -4.18
N THR A 317 21.69 1.38 -5.29
CA THR A 317 22.71 1.83 -6.24
C THR A 317 22.14 2.69 -7.36
N CYS A 318 20.84 3.01 -7.30
CA CYS A 318 20.07 3.74 -8.30
C CYS A 318 20.28 5.27 -8.33
N GLY A 319 21.20 5.81 -7.52
CA GLY A 319 21.49 7.25 -7.45
C GLY A 319 20.80 7.93 -6.28
N GLY A 320 20.63 9.26 -6.37
CA GLY A 320 19.99 10.04 -5.31
C GLY A 320 20.83 10.20 -4.03
N ASN A 321 20.28 10.94 -3.07
CA ASN A 321 20.83 11.07 -1.72
C ASN A 321 19.96 10.35 -0.67
N LEU A 322 18.78 9.89 -1.08
CA LEU A 322 17.79 9.19 -0.26
C LEU A 322 17.38 7.91 -0.96
N TYR A 323 16.95 6.93 -0.19
CA TYR A 323 16.31 5.73 -0.71
C TYR A 323 15.11 5.35 0.16
N TRP A 324 14.20 4.59 -0.43
CA TRP A 324 13.04 4.02 0.22
C TRP A 324 12.83 2.59 -0.22
N GLU A 325 12.35 1.76 0.70
CA GLU A 325 11.95 0.39 0.42
C GLU A 325 10.48 0.37 -0.02
N LEU A 326 10.20 -0.32 -1.13
CA LEU A 326 8.85 -0.58 -1.62
C LEU A 326 8.44 -1.99 -1.16
N PRO A 327 7.60 -2.10 -0.12
CA PRO A 327 7.27 -3.41 0.46
C PRO A 327 6.17 -4.13 -0.33
N ASP A 328 6.16 -5.45 -0.21
CA ASP A 328 4.99 -6.29 -0.50
C ASP A 328 4.02 -6.32 0.71
N PRO A 329 2.85 -6.98 0.60
CA PRO A 329 1.91 -7.10 1.72
C PRO A 329 2.45 -7.84 2.96
N GLU A 330 3.52 -8.63 2.80
CA GLU A 330 4.20 -9.33 3.89
C GLU A 330 5.28 -8.45 4.55
N GLY A 331 5.52 -7.25 4.02
CA GLY A 331 6.50 -6.29 4.52
C GLY A 331 7.92 -6.50 3.99
N ARG A 332 8.09 -7.40 3.01
CA ARG A 332 9.39 -7.66 2.37
C ARG A 332 9.62 -6.66 1.26
N THR A 333 10.88 -6.28 1.05
CA THR A 333 11.25 -5.30 0.03
C THR A 333 11.20 -5.94 -1.35
N THR A 334 10.46 -5.31 -2.26
CA THR A 334 10.31 -5.72 -3.68
C THR A 334 11.18 -4.87 -4.60
N ALA A 335 11.38 -3.61 -4.22
CA ALA A 335 12.24 -2.68 -4.94
C ALA A 335 12.76 -1.58 -3.99
N LEU A 336 13.87 -0.96 -4.37
CA LEU A 336 14.42 0.23 -3.72
C LEU A 336 14.25 1.42 -4.65
N LEU A 337 13.51 2.42 -4.20
CA LEU A 337 13.35 3.71 -4.89
C LEU A 337 14.44 4.66 -4.41
N CYS A 338 15.27 5.19 -5.30
CA CYS A 338 16.24 6.23 -4.98
C CYS A 338 15.72 7.60 -5.38
N GLY A 339 16.04 8.65 -4.62
CA GLY A 339 15.61 10.00 -4.97
C GLY A 339 16.36 11.13 -4.29
N ASN A 340 15.93 12.36 -4.60
CA ASN A 340 16.41 13.60 -4.01
C ASN A 340 15.24 14.44 -3.51
N GLU A 341 15.49 15.30 -2.53
CA GLU A 341 14.59 16.43 -2.23
C GLU A 341 14.62 17.45 -3.38
N LEU A 342 13.45 18.00 -3.72
CA LEU A 342 13.25 19.06 -4.72
C LEU A 342 13.60 20.47 -4.20
#